data_AF-A0A090S400-F1
#
_entry.id   AF-A0A090S400-F1
#
_cell.length_a   1.000
_cell.length_b   1.000
_cell.length_c   1.000
_cell.angle_alpha   90.00
_cell.angle_beta   90.00
_cell.angle_gamma   90.00
#
_symmetry.space_group_name_H-M   'P 1'
#
loop_
_entity.id
_entity.type
_entity.pdbx_description
1 polymer ?
#
loop_
_entity_poly.entity_id
_entity_poly.type
_entity_poly.pdbx_seq_one_letter_code
_entity_poly.pdbx_strand_id
1 'polypeptide(L)'
;MAVDFETTGLNPEKDGILSIGLVPFTLSRIKLNQAAHWTVRPKAKLEEESVVIHGITHNDLIDAPTSTRSLKMCSMHSQEK
;
A
#
# COMPACT_ATOMS: atom_id res chain seq x y z
N MET A 1 0.41 -6.94 -14.54
CA MET A 1 0.42 -6.87 -13.07
C MET A 1 -0.77 -6.05 -12.61
N ALA A 2 -1.26 -6.29 -11.38
CA ALA A 2 -2.27 -5.47 -10.74
C ALA A 2 -1.64 -4.81 -9.52
N VAL A 3 -2.00 -3.55 -9.29
CA VAL A 3 -1.61 -2.74 -8.13
C VAL A 3 -2.87 -2.23 -7.49
N ASP A 4 -2.89 -2.24 -6.17
CA ASP A 4 -4.00 -1.75 -5.35
C ASP A 4 -3.47 -0.85 -4.23
N PHE A 5 -4.23 0.19 -3.87
CA PHE A 5 -3.82 1.18 -2.88
C PHE A 5 -4.94 1.39 -1.87
N GLU A 6 -4.59 1.36 -0.58
CA GLU A 6 -5.44 1.88 0.47
C GLU A 6 -5.00 3.29 0.84
N THR A 7 -5.94 4.18 1.10
CA THR A 7 -5.68 5.60 1.34
C THR A 7 -6.45 6.11 2.56
N THR A 8 -6.03 7.25 3.11
CA THR A 8 -6.80 7.91 4.19
C THR A 8 -8.15 8.46 3.70
N GLY A 9 -8.29 8.67 2.39
CA GLY A 9 -9.47 9.25 1.73
C GLY A 9 -9.30 9.31 0.22
N LEU A 10 -10.19 10.02 -0.48
CA LEU A 10 -10.25 10.04 -1.96
C LEU A 10 -9.67 11.30 -2.61
N ASN A 11 -9.10 12.24 -1.85
CA ASN A 11 -8.55 13.49 -2.36
C ASN A 11 -7.00 13.43 -2.44
N PRO A 12 -6.38 13.29 -3.63
CA PRO A 12 -4.94 13.10 -3.76
C PRO A 12 -4.08 14.30 -3.30
N GLU A 13 -4.65 15.50 -3.18
CA GLU A 13 -3.95 16.69 -2.68
C GLU A 13 -3.86 16.72 -1.15
N LYS A 14 -4.71 15.95 -0.46
CA LYS A 14 -4.85 15.96 1.01
C LYS A 14 -4.54 14.60 1.63
N ASP A 15 -4.95 13.54 0.96
CA ASP A 15 -4.92 12.17 1.45
C ASP A 15 -3.61 11.47 1.11
N GLY A 16 -3.22 10.56 2.01
CA GLY A 16 -2.01 9.77 1.89
C GLY A 16 -2.31 8.31 1.58
N ILE A 17 -1.29 7.62 1.03
CA ILE A 17 -1.29 6.16 0.88
C ILE A 17 -1.02 5.53 2.25
N LEU A 18 -1.79 4.50 2.58
CA LEU A 18 -1.65 3.67 3.78
C LEU A 18 -1.04 2.31 3.46
N SER A 19 -1.32 1.75 2.29
CA SER A 19 -0.69 0.51 1.84
C SER A 19 -0.64 0.39 0.32
N ILE A 20 0.21 -0.53 -0.15
CA ILE A 20 0.38 -0.88 -1.55
C ILE A 20 0.33 -2.40 -1.67
N GLY A 21 -0.67 -2.91 -2.39
CA GLY A 21 -0.77 -4.30 -2.81
C GLY A 21 -0.26 -4.47 -4.24
N LEU A 22 0.50 -5.53 -4.51
CA LEU A 22 1.01 -5.85 -5.84
C LEU A 22 0.86 -7.34 -6.12
N VAL A 23 0.29 -7.68 -7.28
CA VAL A 23 0.24 -9.07 -7.76
C VAL A 23 0.60 -9.17 -9.25
N PRO A 24 1.61 -9.98 -9.62
CA PRO A 24 1.92 -10.24 -11.01
C PRO A 24 0.90 -11.24 -11.59
N PHE A 25 0.47 -10.97 -12.82
CA PHE A 25 -0.44 -11.84 -13.57
C PHE A 25 -0.21 -11.70 -15.07
N THR A 26 -0.56 -12.74 -15.80
CA THR A 26 -0.78 -12.75 -17.26
C THR A 26 -2.26 -13.00 -17.52
N LEU A 27 -2.72 -12.86 -18.77
CA LEU A 27 -4.09 -13.20 -19.15
C LEU A 27 -4.47 -14.66 -18.83
N SER A 28 -3.49 -15.53 -18.65
CA SER A 28 -3.70 -16.95 -18.38
C SER A 28 -3.59 -17.33 -16.89
N ARG A 29 -2.98 -16.49 -16.05
CA ARG A 29 -2.73 -16.84 -14.64
C ARG A 29 -2.39 -15.64 -13.75
N ILE A 30 -2.96 -15.65 -12.54
CA ILE A 30 -2.57 -14.81 -11.40
C ILE A 30 -1.55 -15.58 -10.54
N LYS A 31 -0.42 -14.95 -10.19
CA LYS A 31 0.67 -15.59 -9.42
C LYS A 31 0.67 -15.12 -7.96
N LEU A 32 -0.20 -15.69 -7.13
CA LEU A 32 -0.36 -15.28 -5.73
C LEU A 32 0.89 -15.46 -4.87
N ASN A 33 1.71 -16.48 -5.14
CA ASN A 33 2.98 -16.70 -4.43
C ASN A 33 4.06 -15.63 -4.72
N GLN A 34 3.77 -14.70 -5.62
CA GLN A 34 4.62 -13.57 -5.96
C GLN A 34 3.99 -12.23 -5.56
N ALA A 35 2.81 -12.27 -4.90
CA ALA A 35 2.17 -11.09 -4.37
C ALA A 35 3.06 -10.46 -3.29
N ALA A 36 3.00 -9.14 -3.22
CA ALA A 36 3.71 -8.36 -2.22
C ALA A 36 2.79 -7.28 -1.67
N HIS A 37 3.03 -6.91 -0.42
CA HIS A 37 2.27 -5.90 0.29
C HIS A 37 3.21 -5.07 1.15
N TRP A 38 3.03 -3.75 1.14
CA TRP A 38 3.77 -2.83 1.98
C TRP A 38 2.81 -1.86 2.66
N THR A 39 2.96 -1.66 3.96
CA THR A 39 2.33 -0.54 4.67
C THR A 39 3.15 0.74 4.49
N VAL A 40 2.49 1.88 4.58
CA VAL A 40 3.07 3.21 4.35
C VAL A 40 2.72 4.09 5.53
N ARG A 41 3.74 4.65 6.19
CA ARG A 41 3.51 5.59 7.29
C ARG A 41 2.92 6.89 6.75
N PRO A 42 1.68 7.25 7.13
CA PRO A 42 1.05 8.50 6.68
C PRO A 42 1.76 9.71 7.30
N LYS A 43 1.74 10.83 6.57
CA LYS A 43 2.27 12.11 7.09
C LYS A 43 1.29 12.80 8.03
N ALA A 44 -0.01 12.60 7.81
CA ALA A 44 -1.10 13.10 8.64
C ALA A 44 -1.47 12.08 9.72
N LYS A 45 -2.11 12.54 10.81
CA LYS A 45 -2.77 11.63 11.76
C LYS A 45 -3.87 10.85 11.04
N LEU A 46 -4.05 9.59 11.40
CA LEU A 46 -5.16 8.79 10.92
C LEU A 46 -6.43 9.29 11.58
N GLU A 47 -7.44 9.61 10.79
CA GLU A 47 -8.79 9.85 11.30
C GLU A 47 -9.38 8.48 11.73
N GLU A 48 -10.07 8.43 12.87
CA GLU A 48 -10.62 7.18 13.43
C GLU A 48 -11.56 6.45 12.45
N GLU A 49 -12.29 7.20 11.64
CA GLU A 49 -13.17 6.70 10.58
C GLU A 49 -12.39 5.88 9.53
N SER A 50 -11.13 6.25 9.24
CA SER A 50 -10.27 5.53 8.30
C SER A 50 -9.83 4.16 8.85
N VAL A 51 -9.63 4.05 10.17
CA VAL A 51 -9.26 2.77 10.83
C VAL A 51 -10.43 1.78 10.77
N VAL A 52 -11.66 2.25 10.95
CA VAL A 52 -12.87 1.41 10.93
C VAL A 52 -13.12 0.82 9.54
N ILE A 53 -12.79 1.55 8.48
CA ILE A 53 -13.05 1.12 7.09
C ILE A 53 -12.02 0.10 6.61
N HIS A 54 -10.73 0.34 6.84
CA HIS A 54 -9.65 -0.43 6.22
C HIS A 54 -9.03 -1.48 7.17
N GLY A 55 -9.28 -1.38 8.48
CA GLY A 55 -8.71 -2.27 9.50
C GLY A 55 -7.21 -2.06 9.75
N ILE A 56 -6.57 -1.10 9.08
CA ILE A 56 -5.18 -0.71 9.32
C ILE A 56 -5.13 0.17 10.57
N THR A 57 -4.52 -0.35 11.63
CA THR A 57 -4.44 0.35 12.92
C THR A 57 -3.25 1.29 12.96
N HIS A 58 -3.26 2.21 13.93
CA HIS A 58 -2.11 3.06 14.21
C HIS A 58 -0.82 2.25 14.42
N ASN A 59 -0.91 1.08 15.07
CA ASN A 59 0.24 0.23 15.37
C ASN A 59 0.88 -0.37 14.11
N ASP A 60 0.07 -0.72 13.11
CA ASP A 60 0.55 -1.28 11.83
C ASP A 60 1.39 -0.28 11.01
N LEU A 61 1.31 1.01 11.38
CA LEU A 61 1.91 2.13 10.66
C LEU A 61 3.07 2.78 11.40
N ILE A 62 3.34 2.43 12.67
CA ILE A 62 4.42 3.02 13.48
C ILE A 62 5.79 2.79 12.84
N ASP A 63 6.05 1.54 12.44
CA ASP A 63 7.32 1.10 11.84
C ASP A 63 7.29 1.11 10.30
N ALA A 64 6.17 1.54 9.71
CA ALA A 64 6.02 1.56 8.27
C ALA A 64 6.99 2.57 7.62
N PRO A 65 7.57 2.23 6.46
CA PRO A 65 8.39 3.16 5.71
C PRO A 65 7.58 4.34 5.18
N THR A 66 8.27 5.44 4.85
CA THR A 66 7.64 6.58 4.16
C THR A 66 7.18 6.18 2.76
N SER A 67 6.20 6.91 2.21
CA SER A 67 5.62 6.61 0.89
C SER A 67 6.66 6.46 -0.22
N THR A 68 7.65 7.36 -0.27
CA THR A 68 8.76 7.29 -1.24
C THR A 68 9.57 6.00 -1.11
N ARG A 69 9.81 5.52 0.12
CA ARG A 69 10.58 4.30 0.35
C ARG A 69 9.76 3.05 -0.01
N SER A 70 8.48 3.00 0.36
CA SER A 70 7.58 1.89 -0.02
C SER A 70 7.40 1.79 -1.53
N LEU A 71 7.23 2.92 -2.23
CA LEU A 71 7.15 2.95 -3.68
C LEU A 71 8.44 2.47 -4.36
N LYS A 72 9.61 2.83 -3.81
CA LYS A 72 10.89 2.30 -4.32
C LYS A 72 10.98 0.78 -4.16
N MET A 73 10.61 0.25 -3.00
CA MET A 73 10.61 -1.20 -2.75
C MET A 73 9.63 -1.94 -3.68
N CYS A 74 8.43 -1.39 -3.88
CA CYS A 74 7.46 -1.91 -4.84
C CYS A 74 8.01 -1.91 -6.27
N SER A 75 8.66 -0.81 -6.69
CA SER A 75 9.27 -0.70 -8.01
C SER A 75 10.39 -1.73 -8.21
N MET A 76 11.26 -1.95 -7.22
CA MET A 76 12.31 -2.96 -7.29
C MET A 76 11.74 -4.38 -7.44
N HIS A 77 10.74 -4.75 -6.62
CA HIS A 77 10.10 -6.07 -6.71
C HIS A 77 9.40 -6.30 -8.06
N SER A 78 8.84 -5.23 -8.65
CA SER A 78 8.22 -5.30 -9.98
C SER A 78 9.21 -5.59 -11.10
N GLN A 79 10.50 -5.26 -10.96
CA GLN A 79 11.51 -5.49 -12.01
C GLN A 79 12.15 -6.89 -11.93
N GLU A 80 12.01 -7.58 -10.79
CA GLU A 80 12.56 -8.91 -10.55
C GLU A 80 11.60 -10.07 -10.92
N LYS A 81 10.37 -9.76 -11.37
CA LYS A 81 9.29 -10.73 -11.61
C LYS A 81 8.86 -10.78 -13.07
#